data_AF-A0A8S1K1S3-F1
#
_entry.id   AF-A0A8S1K1S3-F1
#
_cell.length_a   1.000
_cell.length_b   1.000
_cell.length_c   1.000
_cell.angle_alpha   90.00
_cell.angle_beta   90.00
_cell.angle_gamma   90.00
#
_symmetry.space_group_name_H-M   'P 1'
#
loop_
_entity.id
_entity.type
_entity.pdbx_description
1 polymer ?
#
loop_
_entity_poly.entity_id
_entity_poly.type
_entity_poly.pdbx_seq_one_letter_code
_entity_poly.pdbx_strand_id
1 'polypeptide(L)'
;MTSQAVLLTIGFMLVLGAATFMNYESNVSTIDHGFTADFASFIKSFDTKYDFIRSDITWSTYGGAETRPTTAPSKYPIVFIHGNSDIGAGNGGTVGWQTGFTTLIEYLQNYGGYTKADLYVTTWGPANPNLASQNGHSEKYVMTTRRFIEGVLAYTKASKVIVIGHSMGVTLARAAIIGGTYSESMLSKFTVGDPITNSIAAFFGLAGANYGLVDCTYATGLPTCSTYNGFSPSSQMLTALNSKTHREGAKVYSFWSPNDDIIKYNCIVNQKNTCIVPGSDESYQQSGYTHFDVRDKFGADILRLLQKL
;
A
#
# COMPACT_ATOMS: atom_id res chain seq x y z
N MET A 1 30.35 57.07 59.89
CA MET A 1 29.24 56.09 59.84
C MET A 1 28.09 56.73 59.11
N THR A 2 27.90 56.41 57.84
CA THR A 2 26.60 56.24 57.15
C THR A 2 26.88 55.92 55.68
N SER A 3 26.16 54.90 55.21
CA SER A 3 26.26 54.23 53.92
C SER A 3 25.83 55.14 52.76
N GLN A 4 26.56 55.13 51.65
CA GLN A 4 26.04 55.50 50.33
C GLN A 4 25.99 54.25 49.46
N ALA A 5 24.79 53.89 49.03
CA ALA A 5 24.51 52.82 48.09
C ALA A 5 24.86 53.28 46.67
N VAL A 6 25.68 52.50 45.97
CA VAL A 6 25.85 52.58 44.52
C VAL A 6 25.15 51.36 43.92
N LEU A 7 24.02 51.59 43.24
CA LEU A 7 23.31 50.61 42.45
C LEU A 7 24.13 50.31 41.18
N LEU A 8 24.57 49.06 41.03
CA LEU A 8 25.18 48.57 39.80
C LEU A 8 24.06 48.11 38.85
N THR A 9 23.85 48.84 37.75
CA THR A 9 22.96 48.43 36.66
C THR A 9 23.62 47.32 35.84
N ILE A 10 23.15 46.08 35.97
CA ILE A 10 23.51 44.98 35.08
C ILE A 10 22.62 45.09 33.83
N GLY A 11 23.22 45.48 32.70
CA GLY A 11 22.56 45.45 31.40
C GLY A 11 22.35 44.01 30.94
N PHE A 12 21.09 43.60 30.78
CA PHE A 12 20.73 42.40 30.05
C PHE A 12 20.80 42.70 28.55
N MET A 13 21.82 42.18 27.85
CA MET A 13 21.77 42.07 26.39
C MET A 13 20.75 40.99 26.04
N LEU A 14 19.57 41.40 25.56
CA LEU A 14 18.64 40.53 24.85
C LEU A 14 19.26 40.21 23.48
N VAL A 15 19.88 39.04 23.37
CA VAL A 15 20.15 38.42 22.07
C VAL A 15 18.80 37.91 21.56
N LEU A 16 18.17 38.67 20.67
CA LEU A 16 17.03 38.20 19.87
C LEU A 16 17.55 37.14 18.91
N GLY A 17 17.61 35.90 19.37
CA GLY A 17 17.71 34.74 18.50
C GLY A 17 16.41 34.65 17.71
N ALA A 18 16.45 35.01 16.43
CA ALA A 18 15.36 34.71 15.51
C ALA A 18 15.29 33.18 15.39
N ALA A 19 14.43 32.56 16.21
CA ALA A 19 13.95 31.22 15.92
C ALA A 19 13.17 31.34 14.61
N THR A 20 13.76 30.90 13.51
CA THR A 20 13.00 30.57 12.32
C THR A 20 12.10 29.40 12.70
N PHE A 21 10.88 29.71 13.13
CA PHE A 21 9.81 28.72 13.16
C PHE A 21 9.63 28.28 11.71
N MET A 22 10.12 27.08 11.38
CA MET A 22 9.62 26.39 10.19
C MET A 22 8.13 26.22 10.44
N ASN A 23 7.32 27.01 9.75
CA ASN A 23 5.90 26.73 9.63
C ASN A 23 5.82 25.33 9.03
N TYR A 24 5.37 24.36 9.82
CA TYR A 24 4.79 23.15 9.29
C TYR A 24 3.49 23.60 8.63
N GLU A 25 3.58 24.12 7.41
CA GLU A 25 2.44 24.12 6.53
C GLU A 25 2.09 22.65 6.35
N SER A 26 0.96 22.26 6.94
CA SER A 26 0.29 21.04 6.52
C SER A 26 0.00 21.21 5.04
N ASN A 27 0.89 20.70 4.18
CA ASN A 27 0.60 20.51 2.77
C ASN A 27 -0.57 19.54 2.71
N VAL A 28 -1.79 20.09 2.74
CA VAL A 28 -3.00 19.34 2.45
C VAL A 28 -2.83 18.90 1.01
N SER A 29 -2.69 17.59 0.80
CA SER A 29 -2.46 17.05 -0.55
C SER A 29 -3.50 17.57 -1.53
N THR A 30 -3.02 17.96 -2.71
CA THR A 30 -3.80 18.61 -3.76
C THR A 30 -4.12 17.66 -4.91
N ILE A 31 -3.88 16.35 -4.75
CA ILE A 31 -4.18 15.40 -5.80
C ILE A 31 -5.67 15.42 -6.12
N ASP A 32 -5.99 15.49 -7.41
CA ASP A 32 -7.34 15.27 -7.89
C ASP A 32 -7.70 13.80 -7.65
N HIS A 33 -8.32 13.53 -6.50
CA HIS A 33 -8.71 12.18 -6.09
C HIS A 33 -9.91 11.68 -6.89
N GLY A 34 -10.31 10.43 -6.64
CA GLY A 34 -11.40 9.81 -7.35
C GLY A 34 -10.99 9.28 -8.73
N PHE A 35 -11.86 8.45 -9.29
CA PHE A 35 -11.74 8.05 -10.70
C PHE A 35 -12.21 9.16 -11.64
N THR A 36 -11.60 9.24 -12.82
CA THR A 36 -12.18 10.03 -13.92
C THR A 36 -13.57 9.48 -14.28
N ALA A 37 -14.44 10.33 -14.82
CA ALA A 37 -15.82 9.95 -15.16
C ALA A 37 -15.89 8.75 -16.12
N ASP A 38 -15.00 8.72 -17.12
CA ASP A 38 -14.93 7.63 -18.10
C ASP A 38 -14.49 6.31 -17.44
N PHE A 39 -13.43 6.32 -16.63
CA PHE A 39 -12.99 5.11 -15.93
C PHE A 39 -14.02 4.63 -14.90
N ALA A 40 -14.66 5.54 -14.14
CA ALA A 40 -15.71 5.20 -13.20
C ALA A 40 -16.90 4.51 -13.89
N SER A 41 -17.32 5.03 -15.04
CA SER A 41 -18.38 4.42 -15.86
C SER A 41 -17.97 3.04 -16.37
N PHE A 42 -16.76 2.92 -16.91
CA PHE A 42 -16.24 1.64 -17.41
C PHE A 42 -16.15 0.60 -16.29
N ILE A 43 -15.46 0.89 -15.19
CA ILE A 43 -15.14 -0.11 -14.16
C ILE A 43 -16.41 -0.61 -13.45
N LYS A 44 -17.42 0.25 -13.31
CA LYS A 44 -18.74 -0.13 -12.81
C LYS A 44 -19.45 -1.13 -13.72
N SER A 45 -19.30 -1.00 -15.04
CA SER A 45 -19.88 -1.93 -16.02
C SER A 45 -19.03 -3.18 -16.25
N PHE A 46 -17.72 -3.11 -15.99
CA PHE A 46 -16.79 -4.22 -16.16
C PHE A 46 -17.12 -5.39 -15.24
N ASP A 47 -17.45 -5.12 -13.97
CA ASP A 47 -17.89 -6.14 -13.04
C ASP A 47 -18.83 -5.56 -11.98
N THR A 48 -20.13 -5.77 -12.18
CA THR A 48 -21.19 -5.22 -11.30
C THR A 48 -21.25 -5.89 -9.93
N LYS A 49 -20.51 -6.99 -9.70
CA LYS A 49 -20.44 -7.67 -8.39
C LYS A 49 -19.66 -6.85 -7.37
N TYR A 50 -18.75 -5.97 -7.81
CA TYR A 50 -17.83 -5.24 -6.95
C TYR A 50 -18.03 -3.74 -7.08
N ASP A 51 -18.16 -3.05 -5.96
CA ASP A 51 -18.15 -1.59 -5.91
C ASP A 51 -16.70 -1.09 -5.84
N PHE A 52 -16.13 -0.76 -6.99
CA PHE A 52 -14.80 -0.16 -7.08
C PHE A 52 -14.82 1.35 -6.88
N ILE A 53 -15.97 2.01 -7.02
CA ILE A 53 -16.04 3.49 -6.92
C ILE A 53 -15.97 3.90 -5.45
N ARG A 54 -16.50 3.07 -4.54
CA ARG A 54 -16.42 3.26 -3.10
C ARG A 54 -16.84 4.67 -2.69
N SER A 55 -18.01 5.08 -3.16
CA SER A 55 -18.60 6.39 -2.84
C SER A 55 -18.94 6.53 -1.35
N ASP A 56 -18.95 5.42 -0.61
CA ASP A 56 -19.09 5.37 0.85
C ASP A 56 -17.84 5.86 1.61
N ILE A 57 -16.70 6.01 0.94
CA ILE A 57 -15.43 6.41 1.55
C ILE A 57 -14.84 7.62 0.82
N THR A 58 -14.57 8.69 1.54
CA THR A 58 -13.81 9.84 1.02
C THR A 58 -12.37 9.43 0.72
N TRP A 59 -11.81 9.90 -0.40
CA TRP A 59 -10.42 9.59 -0.82
C TRP A 59 -10.16 8.11 -1.11
N SER A 60 -11.20 7.36 -1.45
CA SER A 60 -11.15 5.91 -1.65
C SER A 60 -10.45 5.47 -2.94
N THR A 61 -10.41 6.34 -3.95
CA THR A 61 -9.99 5.96 -5.30
C THR A 61 -9.11 7.03 -5.92
N TYR A 62 -8.31 6.63 -6.90
CA TYR A 62 -7.57 7.53 -7.78
C TYR A 62 -7.30 6.82 -9.10
N GLY A 63 -7.48 7.52 -10.22
CA GLY A 63 -7.02 7.07 -11.53
C GLY A 63 -8.00 7.23 -12.67
N GLY A 64 -7.59 6.79 -13.85
CA GLY A 64 -8.39 6.83 -15.06
C GLY A 64 -7.97 7.94 -16.03
N ALA A 65 -8.42 7.81 -17.27
CA ALA A 65 -8.19 8.79 -18.32
C ALA A 65 -9.47 9.62 -18.54
N GLU A 66 -9.34 10.85 -19.05
CA GLU A 66 -10.51 11.65 -19.44
C GLU A 66 -11.33 10.96 -20.54
N THR A 67 -10.64 10.27 -21.45
CA THR A 67 -11.23 9.44 -22.50
C THR A 67 -10.55 8.08 -22.51
N ARG A 68 -11.33 7.02 -22.67
CA ARG A 68 -10.80 5.66 -22.69
C ARG A 68 -9.72 5.49 -23.79
N PRO A 69 -8.55 4.93 -23.45
CA PRO A 69 -7.51 4.68 -24.45
C PRO A 69 -8.00 3.76 -25.57
N THR A 70 -7.75 4.16 -26.81
CA THR A 70 -8.05 3.33 -27.99
C THR A 70 -6.94 2.33 -28.30
N THR A 71 -5.74 2.59 -27.81
CA THR A 71 -4.53 1.75 -27.94
C THR A 71 -3.85 1.58 -26.58
N ALA A 72 -2.95 0.60 -26.47
CA ALA A 72 -2.19 0.37 -25.25
C ALA A 72 -1.26 1.57 -24.94
N PRO A 73 -1.11 1.96 -23.66
CA PRO A 73 -0.19 3.02 -23.27
C PRO A 73 1.27 2.62 -23.46
N SER A 74 2.16 3.61 -23.59
CA SER A 74 3.61 3.39 -23.68
C SER A 74 4.25 3.01 -22.35
N LYS A 75 3.65 3.41 -21.23
CA LYS A 75 4.01 2.99 -19.88
C LYS A 75 3.06 1.89 -19.41
N TYR A 76 3.57 0.95 -18.61
CA TYR A 76 2.69 0.02 -17.91
C TYR A 76 1.84 0.79 -16.90
N PRO A 77 0.51 0.61 -16.89
CA PRO A 77 -0.33 1.17 -15.83
C PRO A 77 0.07 0.58 -14.49
N ILE A 78 0.05 1.40 -13.45
CA ILE A 78 0.40 1.03 -12.08
C ILE A 78 -0.89 0.87 -11.27
N VAL A 79 -1.08 -0.31 -10.67
CA VAL A 79 -2.18 -0.61 -9.77
C VAL A 79 -1.65 -0.69 -8.34
N PHE A 80 -2.13 0.20 -7.47
CA PHE A 80 -1.75 0.20 -6.06
C PHE A 80 -2.75 -0.55 -5.20
N ILE A 81 -2.27 -1.31 -4.22
CA ILE A 81 -3.09 -2.10 -3.29
C ILE A 81 -2.70 -1.74 -1.85
N HIS A 82 -3.59 -1.02 -1.16
CA HIS A 82 -3.29 -0.40 0.13
C HIS A 82 -3.29 -1.39 1.30
N GLY A 83 -2.75 -0.94 2.44
CA GLY A 83 -2.64 -1.72 3.67
C GLY A 83 -3.95 -1.92 4.42
N ASN A 84 -3.89 -2.71 5.51
CA ASN A 84 -5.05 -3.03 6.33
C ASN A 84 -5.69 -1.75 6.89
N SER A 85 -7.00 -1.59 6.69
CA SER A 85 -7.77 -0.42 7.11
C SER A 85 -7.27 0.92 6.55
N ASP A 86 -6.40 0.95 5.55
CA ASP A 86 -6.01 2.18 4.85
C ASP A 86 -7.03 2.56 3.75
N ILE A 87 -6.76 3.63 3.02
CA ILE A 87 -7.52 4.10 1.86
C ILE A 87 -6.64 4.17 0.61
N GLY A 88 -7.26 4.41 -0.56
CA GLY A 88 -6.54 4.47 -1.83
C GLY A 88 -5.57 5.65 -1.95
N ALA A 89 -6.05 6.88 -1.75
CA ALA A 89 -5.28 8.10 -2.01
C ALA A 89 -5.74 9.25 -1.08
N GLY A 90 -5.42 9.11 0.21
CA GLY A 90 -5.89 9.97 1.31
C GLY A 90 -5.02 11.18 1.64
N ASN A 91 -5.52 11.99 2.56
CA ASN A 91 -4.77 13.13 3.12
C ASN A 91 -4.53 13.01 4.64
N GLY A 92 -4.77 11.84 5.25
CA GLY A 92 -4.60 11.63 6.69
C GLY A 92 -5.72 12.20 7.57
N GLY A 93 -6.85 12.62 6.97
CA GLY A 93 -7.92 13.36 7.66
C GLY A 93 -8.70 12.61 8.75
N THR A 94 -8.75 11.27 8.73
CA THR A 94 -9.42 10.47 9.78
C THR A 94 -8.42 10.02 10.84
N VAL A 95 -7.30 9.42 10.42
CA VAL A 95 -6.11 9.16 11.25
C VAL A 95 -4.88 9.47 10.41
N GLY A 96 -3.84 10.04 11.03
CA GLY A 96 -2.72 10.67 10.30
C GLY A 96 -1.96 9.76 9.32
N TRP A 97 -2.02 8.44 9.48
CA TRP A 97 -1.37 7.47 8.58
C TRP A 97 -2.26 7.02 7.40
N GLN A 98 -3.57 7.32 7.42
CA GLN A 98 -4.50 7.04 6.33
C GLN A 98 -4.34 8.05 5.18
N THR A 99 -3.17 8.03 4.57
CA THR A 99 -2.84 8.82 3.38
C THR A 99 -2.87 7.96 2.11
N GLY A 100 -3.10 6.64 2.20
CA GLY A 100 -3.03 5.75 1.04
C GLY A 100 -1.72 5.93 0.26
N PHE A 101 -1.77 5.90 -1.06
CA PHE A 101 -0.59 6.08 -1.91
C PHE A 101 -0.35 7.53 -2.36
N THR A 102 -0.96 8.51 -1.72
CA THR A 102 -0.89 9.93 -2.13
C THR A 102 0.53 10.42 -2.35
N THR A 103 1.45 10.21 -1.39
CA THR A 103 2.83 10.66 -1.51
C THR A 103 3.57 10.00 -2.68
N LEU A 104 3.33 8.70 -2.90
CA LEU A 104 3.94 7.99 -4.02
C LEU A 104 3.36 8.44 -5.36
N ILE A 105 2.04 8.64 -5.45
CA ILE A 105 1.36 9.18 -6.62
C ILE A 105 1.95 10.55 -6.99
N GLU A 106 1.99 11.49 -6.05
CA GLU A 106 2.57 12.83 -6.25
C GLU A 106 4.03 12.74 -6.72
N TYR A 107 4.83 11.85 -6.11
CA TYR A 107 6.23 11.66 -6.51
C TYR A 107 6.36 11.17 -7.96
N LEU A 108 5.55 10.17 -8.35
CA LEU A 108 5.56 9.64 -9.72
C LEU A 108 5.07 10.65 -10.74
N GLN A 109 4.10 11.51 -10.39
CA GLN A 109 3.63 12.58 -11.26
C GLN A 109 4.72 13.65 -11.45
N ASN A 110 5.29 14.13 -10.35
CA ASN A 110 6.24 15.24 -10.36
C ASN A 110 7.60 14.87 -10.96
N TYR A 111 8.06 13.63 -10.76
CA TYR A 111 9.42 13.23 -11.14
C TYR A 111 9.48 12.11 -12.19
N GLY A 112 8.40 11.36 -12.38
CA GLY A 112 8.33 10.24 -13.33
C GLY A 112 7.51 10.52 -14.59
N GLY A 113 6.87 11.68 -14.68
CA GLY A 113 5.96 12.03 -15.77
C GLY A 113 4.77 11.08 -15.88
N TYR A 114 4.37 10.45 -14.78
CA TYR A 114 3.12 9.68 -14.72
C TYR A 114 1.93 10.63 -14.64
N THR A 115 0.81 10.21 -15.20
CA THR A 115 -0.44 10.95 -15.20
C THR A 115 -1.53 10.15 -14.47
N LYS A 116 -2.68 10.76 -14.22
CA LYS A 116 -3.84 10.06 -13.63
C LYS A 116 -4.28 8.86 -14.49
N ALA A 117 -4.02 8.90 -15.80
CA ALA A 117 -4.29 7.80 -16.72
C ALA A 117 -3.31 6.62 -16.59
N ASP A 118 -2.21 6.76 -15.84
CA ASP A 118 -1.22 5.71 -15.63
C ASP A 118 -1.33 5.04 -14.26
N LEU A 119 -2.11 5.61 -13.34
CA LEU A 119 -2.07 5.31 -11.90
C LEU A 119 -3.47 4.96 -11.39
N TYR A 120 -3.63 3.80 -10.74
CA TYR A 120 -4.93 3.25 -10.41
C TYR A 120 -4.96 2.67 -8.99
N VAL A 121 -5.93 3.09 -8.18
CA VAL A 121 -6.18 2.50 -6.85
C VAL A 121 -7.65 2.58 -6.49
N THR A 122 -8.15 1.51 -5.86
CA THR A 122 -9.44 1.44 -5.18
C THR A 122 -9.26 0.96 -3.75
N THR A 123 -10.09 1.45 -2.84
CA THR A 123 -10.17 0.90 -1.49
C THR A 123 -10.86 -0.47 -1.50
N TRP A 124 -10.16 -1.55 -1.13
CA TRP A 124 -10.73 -2.91 -1.17
C TRP A 124 -11.57 -3.27 0.07
N GLY A 125 -11.30 -2.62 1.21
CA GLY A 125 -11.85 -2.94 2.53
C GLY A 125 -12.68 -1.82 3.16
N PRO A 126 -13.02 -1.90 4.46
CA PRO A 126 -13.86 -0.90 5.11
C PRO A 126 -13.14 0.44 5.41
N ALA A 127 -11.82 0.51 5.23
CA ALA A 127 -10.98 1.66 5.60
C ALA A 127 -11.22 2.23 7.01
N ASN A 128 -11.59 1.35 7.94
CA ASN A 128 -11.89 1.74 9.31
C ASN A 128 -10.78 1.21 10.24
N PRO A 129 -9.96 2.09 10.86
CA PRO A 129 -8.90 1.69 11.78
C PRO A 129 -9.42 0.81 12.92
N ASN A 130 -10.64 1.04 13.40
CA ASN A 130 -11.24 0.26 14.48
C ASN A 130 -11.65 -1.16 14.07
N LEU A 131 -11.66 -1.46 12.77
CA LEU A 131 -11.95 -2.78 12.22
C LEU A 131 -10.70 -3.51 11.71
N ALA A 132 -9.49 -2.99 11.94
CA ALA A 132 -8.25 -3.58 11.43
C ALA A 132 -8.08 -5.05 11.85
N SER A 133 -8.44 -5.39 13.10
CA SER A 133 -8.39 -6.77 13.61
C SER A 133 -9.42 -7.72 12.97
N GLN A 134 -10.45 -7.17 12.33
CA GLN A 134 -11.53 -7.92 11.69
C GLN A 134 -11.30 -8.17 10.20
N ASN A 135 -10.22 -7.62 9.63
CA ASN A 135 -9.90 -7.81 8.23
C ASN A 135 -8.96 -9.03 8.07
N GLY A 136 -9.47 -10.11 7.48
CA GLY A 136 -8.68 -11.22 6.93
C GLY A 136 -8.66 -11.18 5.40
N HIS A 137 -7.95 -12.10 4.75
CA HIS A 137 -7.90 -12.21 3.28
C HIS A 137 -9.14 -12.95 2.75
N SER A 138 -10.31 -12.35 2.95
CA SER A 138 -11.59 -12.94 2.54
C SER A 138 -11.72 -13.06 1.02
N GLU A 139 -12.60 -13.95 0.54
CA GLU A 139 -12.99 -14.03 -0.88
C GLU A 139 -13.33 -12.64 -1.43
N LYS A 140 -14.11 -11.86 -0.68
CA LYS A 140 -14.49 -10.50 -1.07
C LYS A 140 -13.26 -9.64 -1.37
N TYR A 141 -12.30 -9.57 -0.46
CA TYR A 141 -11.15 -8.67 -0.62
C TYR A 141 -10.15 -9.16 -1.67
N VAL A 142 -9.88 -10.47 -1.73
CA VAL A 142 -9.01 -11.04 -2.75
C VAL A 142 -9.62 -10.87 -4.14
N MET A 143 -10.93 -11.12 -4.29
CA MET A 143 -11.58 -10.98 -5.58
C MET A 143 -11.78 -9.52 -5.99
N THR A 144 -12.10 -8.60 -5.08
CA THR A 144 -12.09 -7.16 -5.40
C THR A 144 -10.73 -6.75 -5.96
N THR A 145 -9.64 -7.17 -5.30
CA THR A 145 -8.26 -6.91 -5.76
C THR A 145 -8.01 -7.49 -7.15
N ARG A 146 -8.34 -8.77 -7.36
CA ARG A 146 -8.17 -9.48 -8.64
C ARG A 146 -8.93 -8.79 -9.77
N ARG A 147 -10.21 -8.54 -9.57
CA ARG A 147 -11.10 -7.96 -10.58
C ARG A 147 -10.74 -6.51 -10.88
N PHE A 148 -10.23 -5.76 -9.91
CA PHE A 148 -9.71 -4.42 -10.17
C PHE A 148 -8.47 -4.44 -11.07
N ILE A 149 -7.50 -5.32 -10.82
CA ILE A 149 -6.31 -5.49 -11.69
C ILE A 149 -6.73 -5.84 -13.12
N GLU A 150 -7.64 -6.81 -13.29
CA GLU A 150 -8.16 -7.20 -14.60
C GLU A 150 -8.96 -6.07 -15.27
N GLY A 151 -9.70 -5.28 -14.50
CA GLY A 151 -10.42 -4.11 -14.97
C GLY A 151 -9.48 -3.02 -15.50
N VAL A 152 -8.36 -2.76 -14.82
CA VAL A 152 -7.34 -1.80 -15.30
C VAL A 152 -6.69 -2.29 -16.60
N LEU A 153 -6.33 -3.57 -16.69
CA LEU A 153 -5.83 -4.18 -17.94
C LEU A 153 -6.84 -3.99 -19.09
N ALA A 154 -8.12 -4.30 -18.84
CA ALA A 154 -9.18 -4.18 -19.84
C ALA A 154 -9.49 -2.72 -20.23
N TYR A 155 -9.41 -1.78 -19.28
CA TYR A 155 -9.65 -0.37 -19.53
C TYR A 155 -8.57 0.24 -20.42
N THR A 156 -7.31 0.05 -20.00
CA THR A 156 -6.12 0.64 -20.63
C THR A 156 -5.69 -0.08 -21.90
N LYS A 157 -6.20 -1.30 -22.15
CA LYS A 157 -5.75 -2.21 -23.21
C LYS A 157 -4.28 -2.60 -23.09
N ALA A 158 -3.66 -2.38 -21.94
CA ALA A 158 -2.30 -2.82 -21.68
C ALA A 158 -2.26 -4.35 -21.60
N SER A 159 -1.20 -4.96 -22.16
CA SER A 159 -0.95 -6.40 -22.00
C SER A 159 -0.44 -6.75 -20.61
N LYS A 160 0.18 -5.79 -19.92
CA LYS A 160 0.68 -5.93 -18.55
C LYS A 160 0.44 -4.68 -17.73
N VAL A 161 0.38 -4.84 -16.41
CA VAL A 161 0.42 -3.78 -15.41
C VAL A 161 1.58 -3.97 -14.45
N ILE A 162 1.90 -2.93 -13.70
CA ILE A 162 2.74 -3.01 -12.51
C ILE A 162 1.83 -3.00 -11.29
N VAL A 163 2.14 -3.82 -10.28
CA VAL A 163 1.37 -3.86 -9.03
C VAL A 163 2.25 -3.46 -7.87
N ILE A 164 1.77 -2.50 -7.07
CA ILE A 164 2.48 -1.96 -5.90
C ILE A 164 1.60 -2.18 -4.68
N GLY A 165 1.96 -3.13 -3.82
CA GLY A 165 1.23 -3.46 -2.61
C GLY A 165 1.94 -2.92 -1.36
N HIS A 166 1.18 -2.43 -0.37
CA HIS A 166 1.71 -2.08 0.95
C HIS A 166 1.05 -2.92 2.05
N SER A 167 1.81 -3.36 3.05
CA SER A 167 1.29 -4.06 4.22
C SER A 167 0.45 -5.28 3.82
N MET A 168 -0.78 -5.41 4.33
CA MET A 168 -1.73 -6.44 3.90
C MET A 168 -2.04 -6.41 2.39
N GLY A 169 -1.95 -5.25 1.75
CA GLY A 169 -2.09 -5.11 0.31
C GLY A 169 -1.06 -5.92 -0.47
N VAL A 170 0.13 -6.17 0.08
CA VAL A 170 1.11 -7.09 -0.52
C VAL A 170 0.53 -8.49 -0.63
N THR A 171 0.08 -9.08 0.47
CA THR A 171 -0.40 -10.47 0.49
C THR A 171 -1.75 -10.63 -0.20
N LEU A 172 -2.63 -9.62 -0.17
CA LEU A 172 -3.84 -9.57 -0.99
C LEU A 172 -3.52 -9.58 -2.49
N ALA A 173 -2.60 -8.71 -2.92
CA ALA A 173 -2.17 -8.66 -4.32
C ALA A 173 -1.52 -9.96 -4.76
N ARG A 174 -0.69 -10.58 -3.92
CA ARG A 174 -0.12 -11.91 -4.17
C ARG A 174 -1.21 -12.96 -4.38
N ALA A 175 -2.21 -13.02 -3.50
CA ALA A 175 -3.32 -13.97 -3.65
C ALA A 175 -4.14 -13.73 -4.92
N ALA A 176 -4.41 -12.47 -5.26
CA ALA A 176 -5.08 -12.11 -6.50
C ALA A 176 -4.28 -12.53 -7.74
N ILE A 177 -2.97 -12.28 -7.77
CA ILE A 177 -2.12 -12.55 -8.93
C ILE A 177 -1.84 -14.04 -9.10
N ILE A 178 -1.45 -14.73 -8.02
CA ILE A 178 -1.06 -16.14 -8.04
C ILE A 178 -2.28 -17.02 -8.29
N GLY A 179 -3.48 -16.58 -7.89
CA GLY A 179 -4.71 -17.34 -8.09
C GLY A 179 -4.76 -18.63 -7.25
N GLY A 180 -5.60 -19.57 -7.66
CA GLY A 180 -5.82 -20.84 -6.96
C GLY A 180 -7.00 -20.83 -6.00
N THR A 181 -7.03 -21.80 -5.09
CA THR A 181 -8.10 -21.99 -4.11
C THR A 181 -7.56 -21.81 -2.70
N TYR A 182 -8.24 -21.01 -1.89
CA TYR A 182 -7.85 -20.69 -0.52
C TYR A 182 -8.95 -21.03 0.48
N SER A 183 -8.55 -21.37 1.70
CA SER A 183 -9.47 -21.59 2.82
C SER A 183 -9.93 -20.25 3.39
N GLU A 184 -11.25 -20.01 3.40
CA GLU A 184 -11.87 -18.88 4.11
C GLU A 184 -12.03 -19.22 5.60
N SER A 185 -12.38 -20.48 5.87
CA SER A 185 -12.57 -21.03 7.21
C SER A 185 -12.35 -22.55 7.18
N MET A 186 -12.64 -23.23 8.30
CA MET A 186 -12.58 -24.69 8.38
C MET A 186 -13.47 -25.40 7.34
N LEU A 187 -14.65 -24.83 7.07
CA LEU A 187 -15.69 -25.45 6.25
C LEU A 187 -15.90 -24.75 4.90
N SER A 188 -15.17 -23.65 4.63
CA SER A 188 -15.35 -22.85 3.43
C SER A 188 -14.03 -22.57 2.74
N LYS A 189 -14.07 -22.67 1.41
CA LYS A 189 -12.97 -22.32 0.50
C LYS A 189 -13.54 -21.47 -0.63
N PHE A 190 -12.69 -20.63 -1.21
CA PHE A 190 -13.02 -19.87 -2.42
C PHE A 190 -11.92 -20.02 -3.46
N THR A 191 -12.29 -19.85 -4.73
CA THR A 191 -11.37 -19.98 -5.87
C THR A 191 -11.23 -18.63 -6.56
N VAL A 192 -9.99 -18.18 -6.71
CA VAL A 192 -9.63 -16.92 -7.40
C VAL A 192 -9.56 -17.12 -8.91
N GLY A 193 -9.22 -18.34 -9.35
CA GLY A 193 -9.01 -18.70 -10.76
C GLY A 193 -7.53 -18.87 -11.08
N ASP A 194 -7.21 -18.93 -12.37
CA ASP A 194 -5.84 -19.14 -12.83
C ASP A 194 -4.93 -17.93 -12.53
N PRO A 195 -3.61 -18.16 -12.38
CA PRO A 195 -2.64 -17.09 -12.19
C PRO A 195 -2.67 -16.07 -13.34
N ILE A 196 -2.60 -14.77 -13.02
CA ILE A 196 -2.37 -13.68 -14.00
C ILE A 196 -0.92 -13.21 -14.01
N THR A 197 0.02 -14.03 -13.54
CA THR A 197 1.47 -13.71 -13.49
C THR A 197 1.98 -13.11 -14.80
N ASN A 198 1.53 -13.63 -15.95
CA ASN A 198 1.97 -13.16 -17.27
C ASN A 198 1.47 -11.76 -17.64
N SER A 199 0.45 -11.26 -16.94
CA SER A 199 -0.09 -9.91 -17.09
C SER A 199 0.55 -8.92 -16.11
N ILE A 200 1.54 -9.33 -15.32
CA ILE A 200 2.24 -8.46 -14.37
C ILE A 200 3.68 -8.23 -14.83
N ALA A 201 3.99 -7.00 -15.22
CA ALA A 201 5.34 -6.59 -15.63
C ALA A 201 6.30 -6.56 -14.45
N ALA A 202 5.86 -5.99 -13.32
CA ALA A 202 6.60 -5.98 -12.08
C ALA A 202 5.66 -5.91 -10.87
N PHE A 203 6.13 -6.48 -9.75
CA PHE A 203 5.48 -6.45 -8.46
C PHE A 203 6.40 -5.79 -7.44
N PHE A 204 5.87 -4.83 -6.69
CA PHE A 204 6.58 -4.13 -5.61
C PHE A 204 5.84 -4.41 -4.30
N GLY A 205 6.50 -5.11 -3.37
CA GLY A 205 5.97 -5.38 -2.03
C GLY A 205 6.60 -4.45 -1.00
N LEU A 206 5.80 -3.57 -0.39
CA LEU A 206 6.23 -2.60 0.60
C LEU A 206 5.77 -3.04 1.99
N ALA A 207 6.69 -3.44 2.86
CA ALA A 207 6.40 -3.89 4.22
C ALA A 207 5.28 -4.95 4.29
N GLY A 208 5.32 -5.98 3.45
CA GLY A 208 4.28 -7.03 3.43
C GLY A 208 4.52 -8.13 4.47
N ALA A 209 3.49 -8.63 5.14
CA ALA A 209 3.65 -9.69 6.15
C ALA A 209 3.56 -11.11 5.55
N ASN A 210 4.51 -11.48 4.68
CA ASN A 210 4.44 -12.70 3.86
C ASN A 210 4.53 -14.02 4.65
N TYR A 211 5.18 -14.03 5.80
CA TYR A 211 5.28 -15.17 6.73
C TYR A 211 4.42 -15.00 7.99
N GLY A 212 3.52 -14.00 7.99
CA GLY A 212 2.66 -13.66 9.12
C GLY A 212 3.24 -12.54 9.99
N LEU A 213 2.63 -12.36 11.15
CA LEU A 213 3.00 -11.38 12.18
C LEU A 213 3.25 -12.10 13.50
N VAL A 214 4.29 -11.69 14.24
CA VAL A 214 4.57 -12.26 15.57
C VAL A 214 3.38 -12.07 16.52
N ASP A 215 2.74 -10.90 16.46
CA ASP A 215 1.56 -10.57 17.29
C ASP A 215 0.34 -11.48 16.98
N CYS A 216 0.33 -12.15 15.82
CA CYS A 216 -0.71 -13.12 15.45
C CYS A 216 -0.41 -14.56 15.86
N THR A 217 0.68 -14.83 16.60
CA THR A 217 1.04 -16.20 17.04
C THR A 217 -0.04 -16.83 17.91
N TYR A 218 -0.65 -16.05 18.81
CA TYR A 218 -1.65 -16.53 19.78
C TYR A 218 -3.02 -15.85 19.65
N ALA A 219 -3.18 -14.89 18.74
CA ALA A 219 -4.41 -14.13 18.55
C ALA A 219 -5.32 -14.72 17.45
N THR A 220 -5.28 -16.02 17.21
CA THR A 220 -5.87 -16.68 16.03
C THR A 220 -7.40 -16.63 15.97
N GLY A 221 -8.07 -16.20 17.05
CA GLY A 221 -9.51 -15.93 17.05
C GLY A 221 -9.90 -14.62 16.35
N LEU A 222 -8.96 -13.71 16.12
CA LEU A 222 -9.19 -12.49 15.34
C LEU A 222 -9.09 -12.81 13.84
N PRO A 223 -10.02 -12.34 12.98
CA PRO A 223 -9.96 -12.58 11.54
C PRO A 223 -8.60 -12.21 10.91
N THR A 224 -7.99 -11.09 11.32
CA THR A 224 -6.68 -10.67 10.81
C THR A 224 -5.54 -11.63 11.16
N CYS A 225 -5.71 -12.41 12.23
CA CYS A 225 -4.73 -13.39 12.71
C CYS A 225 -5.20 -14.84 12.49
N SER A 226 -6.26 -15.06 11.71
CA SER A 226 -6.78 -16.39 11.36
C SER A 226 -5.68 -17.32 10.83
N THR A 227 -5.76 -18.61 11.17
CA THR A 227 -4.88 -19.66 10.60
C THR A 227 -5.31 -20.12 9.22
N TYR A 228 -6.46 -19.66 8.70
CA TYR A 228 -6.92 -19.99 7.34
C TYR A 228 -6.43 -18.93 6.34
N ASN A 229 -6.85 -17.69 6.55
CA ASN A 229 -6.64 -16.55 5.64
C ASN A 229 -6.17 -15.28 6.39
N GLY A 230 -5.55 -15.42 7.56
CA GLY A 230 -4.98 -14.31 8.33
C GLY A 230 -3.45 -14.33 8.35
N PHE A 231 -2.88 -13.55 9.27
CA PHE A 231 -1.45 -13.38 9.48
C PHE A 231 -0.89 -14.24 10.62
N SER A 232 -1.59 -15.29 11.06
CA SER A 232 -0.93 -16.30 11.89
C SER A 232 0.33 -16.82 11.17
N PRO A 233 1.45 -17.03 11.87
CA PRO A 233 2.60 -17.74 11.30
C PRO A 233 2.27 -19.16 10.79
N SER A 234 1.12 -19.71 11.18
CA SER A 234 0.58 -20.99 10.70
C SER A 234 -0.52 -20.85 9.62
N SER A 235 -0.67 -19.67 9.03
CA SER A 235 -1.70 -19.38 8.02
C SER A 235 -1.60 -20.29 6.80
N GLN A 236 -2.70 -20.96 6.47
CA GLN A 236 -2.80 -21.82 5.29
C GLN A 236 -2.64 -21.02 3.99
N MET A 237 -3.26 -19.84 3.91
CA MET A 237 -3.13 -18.97 2.74
C MET A 237 -1.68 -18.53 2.55
N LEU A 238 -1.01 -18.00 3.59
CA LEU A 238 0.39 -17.57 3.47
C LEU A 238 1.31 -18.72 3.11
N THR A 239 1.07 -19.91 3.69
CA THR A 239 1.80 -21.13 3.33
C THR A 239 1.61 -21.49 1.85
N ALA A 240 0.37 -21.41 1.35
CA ALA A 240 0.06 -21.67 -0.06
C ALA A 240 0.75 -20.66 -0.99
N LEU A 241 0.69 -19.36 -0.67
CA LEU A 241 1.39 -18.31 -1.42
C LEU A 241 2.90 -18.56 -1.45
N ASN A 242 3.49 -18.88 -0.31
CA ASN A 242 4.93 -19.08 -0.19
C ASN A 242 5.42 -20.40 -0.80
N SER A 243 4.52 -21.34 -1.10
CA SER A 243 4.84 -22.55 -1.89
C SER A 243 5.06 -22.25 -3.38
N LYS A 244 4.67 -21.06 -3.84
CA LYS A 244 4.79 -20.58 -5.22
C LYS A 244 5.74 -19.37 -5.22
N THR A 245 6.99 -19.59 -5.58
CA THR A 245 8.01 -18.52 -5.60
C THR A 245 8.04 -17.80 -6.94
N HIS A 246 8.23 -16.47 -6.92
CA HIS A 246 8.37 -15.63 -8.13
C HIS A 246 7.20 -15.80 -9.10
N ARG A 247 5.97 -15.68 -8.57
CA ARG A 247 4.72 -15.79 -9.35
C ARG A 247 3.92 -14.49 -9.35
N GLU A 248 4.43 -13.47 -8.70
CA GLU A 248 3.84 -12.14 -8.57
C GLU A 248 4.01 -11.30 -9.84
N GLY A 249 5.01 -11.58 -10.68
CA GLY A 249 5.22 -10.91 -11.96
C GLY A 249 6.58 -11.21 -12.57
N ALA A 250 6.89 -10.60 -13.71
CA ALA A 250 8.19 -10.81 -14.38
C ALA A 250 9.38 -10.25 -13.58
N LYS A 251 9.13 -9.26 -12.72
CA LYS A 251 10.06 -8.73 -11.71
C LYS A 251 9.37 -8.61 -10.37
N VAL A 252 10.07 -8.92 -9.29
CA VAL A 252 9.55 -8.88 -7.91
C VAL A 252 10.55 -8.14 -7.02
N TYR A 253 10.12 -7.05 -6.43
CA TYR A 253 10.92 -6.21 -5.55
C TYR A 253 10.29 -6.16 -4.15
N SER A 254 11.12 -6.10 -3.10
CA SER A 254 10.65 -5.93 -1.72
C SER A 254 11.31 -4.74 -1.04
N PHE A 255 10.52 -3.93 -0.34
CA PHE A 255 10.97 -2.74 0.39
C PHE A 255 10.57 -2.88 1.84
N TRP A 256 11.49 -2.63 2.76
CA TRP A 256 11.24 -2.88 4.17
C TRP A 256 12.17 -2.10 5.09
N SER A 257 11.82 -2.10 6.38
CA SER A 257 12.60 -1.47 7.45
C SER A 257 12.72 -2.42 8.63
N PRO A 258 13.90 -2.56 9.25
CA PRO A 258 14.02 -3.28 10.52
C PRO A 258 13.29 -2.55 11.67
N ASN A 259 13.00 -1.25 11.51
CA ASN A 259 12.33 -0.40 12.48
C ASN A 259 10.81 -0.30 12.26
N ASP A 260 10.23 -1.15 11.42
CA ASP A 260 8.79 -1.23 11.18
C ASP A 260 8.03 -1.43 12.52
N ASP A 261 7.21 -0.45 12.89
CA ASP A 261 6.53 -0.36 14.19
C ASP A 261 5.22 -1.16 14.25
N ILE A 262 4.78 -1.72 13.12
CA ILE A 262 3.59 -2.58 13.01
C ILE A 262 3.99 -4.04 12.89
N ILE A 263 4.90 -4.37 11.97
CA ILE A 263 5.41 -5.74 11.79
C ILE A 263 6.36 -6.13 12.93
N LYS A 264 7.17 -5.16 13.40
CA LYS A 264 8.09 -5.29 14.54
C LYS A 264 9.19 -6.33 14.34
N TYR A 265 10.03 -6.49 15.35
CA TYR A 265 11.02 -7.57 15.47
C TYR A 265 11.95 -7.71 14.25
N ASN A 266 12.38 -6.60 13.66
CA ASN A 266 13.19 -6.57 12.43
C ASN A 266 12.55 -7.32 11.24
N CYS A 267 11.22 -7.33 11.16
CA CYS A 267 10.45 -8.13 10.22
C CYS A 267 10.66 -9.66 10.36
N ILE A 268 11.18 -10.18 11.47
CA ILE A 268 11.47 -11.61 11.60
C ILE A 268 10.30 -12.37 12.22
N VAL A 269 9.80 -13.37 11.49
CA VAL A 269 8.80 -14.35 11.95
C VAL A 269 9.34 -15.75 11.66
N ASN A 270 9.45 -16.60 12.68
CA ASN A 270 9.99 -17.96 12.57
C ASN A 270 11.33 -18.02 11.80
N GLN A 271 12.26 -17.13 12.14
CA GLN A 271 13.59 -16.99 11.53
C GLN A 271 13.59 -16.53 10.06
N LYS A 272 12.44 -16.11 9.52
CA LYS A 272 12.32 -15.59 8.15
C LYS A 272 11.94 -14.12 8.18
N ASN A 273 12.51 -13.36 7.25
CA ASN A 273 12.09 -11.98 7.05
C ASN A 273 10.74 -11.95 6.32
N THR A 274 9.66 -11.64 7.06
CA THR A 274 8.28 -11.56 6.58
C THR A 274 8.10 -10.45 5.54
N CYS A 275 8.86 -9.35 5.66
CA CYS A 275 8.78 -8.18 4.79
C CYS A 275 9.32 -8.42 3.37
N ILE A 276 10.06 -9.51 3.16
CA ILE A 276 10.58 -9.88 1.84
C ILE A 276 9.62 -10.91 1.21
N VAL A 277 9.12 -10.59 0.01
CA VAL A 277 8.34 -11.54 -0.78
C VAL A 277 9.23 -12.72 -1.16
N PRO A 278 8.79 -13.98 -0.95
CA PRO A 278 9.62 -15.13 -1.26
C PRO A 278 9.98 -15.21 -2.74
N GLY A 279 11.28 -15.21 -3.02
CA GLY A 279 11.78 -15.21 -4.39
C GLY A 279 11.85 -13.83 -5.03
N SER A 280 11.79 -12.73 -4.28
CA SER A 280 12.11 -11.39 -4.82
C SER A 280 13.44 -11.38 -5.56
N ASP A 281 13.47 -10.72 -6.72
CA ASP A 281 14.70 -10.46 -7.50
C ASP A 281 15.66 -9.56 -6.71
N GLU A 282 15.13 -8.52 -6.07
CA GLU A 282 15.90 -7.59 -5.24
C GLU A 282 15.10 -7.18 -4.00
N SER A 283 15.83 -6.85 -2.92
CA SER A 283 15.23 -6.29 -1.71
C SER A 283 15.98 -5.04 -1.25
N TYR A 284 15.21 -4.08 -0.77
CA TYR A 284 15.65 -2.74 -0.40
C TYR A 284 15.31 -2.51 1.07
N GLN A 285 16.32 -2.32 1.88
CA GLN A 285 16.19 -2.10 3.32
C GLN A 285 16.54 -0.65 3.65
N GLN A 286 15.70 0.01 4.44
CA GLN A 286 15.99 1.33 4.99
C GLN A 286 15.74 1.36 6.50
N SER A 287 16.77 1.69 7.27
CA SER A 287 16.64 1.85 8.72
C SER A 287 15.97 3.19 9.07
N GLY A 288 15.29 3.21 10.22
CA GLY A 288 14.61 4.38 10.77
C GLY A 288 13.21 4.63 10.20
N TYR A 289 12.78 3.86 9.20
CA TYR A 289 11.43 4.01 8.64
C TYR A 289 10.41 3.24 9.48
N THR A 290 9.31 3.91 9.81
CA THR A 290 8.08 3.27 10.32
C THR A 290 7.40 2.42 9.25
N HIS A 291 6.33 1.70 9.61
CA HIS A 291 5.55 0.88 8.68
C HIS A 291 5.00 1.67 7.49
N PHE A 292 4.53 2.90 7.74
CA PHE A 292 3.98 3.79 6.71
C PHE A 292 5.06 4.58 5.99
N ASP A 293 6.20 4.86 6.63
CA ASP A 293 7.35 5.44 5.94
C ASP A 293 7.86 4.56 4.80
N VAL A 294 7.77 3.22 4.92
CA VAL A 294 8.11 2.32 3.82
C VAL A 294 7.22 2.59 2.60
N ARG A 295 5.93 2.89 2.78
CA ARG A 295 5.02 3.28 1.69
C ARG A 295 5.37 4.66 1.12
N ASP A 296 5.65 5.61 2.00
CA ASP A 296 5.68 7.04 1.64
C ASP A 296 7.06 7.54 1.19
N LYS A 297 8.15 6.92 1.64
CA LYS A 297 9.51 7.47 1.48
C LYS A 297 10.39 6.73 0.46
N PHE A 298 9.98 5.55 -0.03
CA PHE A 298 10.71 4.81 -1.06
C PHE A 298 10.45 5.29 -2.51
N GLY A 299 9.76 6.43 -2.70
CA GLY A 299 9.36 6.92 -4.03
C GLY A 299 10.51 7.05 -5.04
N ALA A 300 11.68 7.52 -4.60
CA ALA A 300 12.87 7.65 -5.45
C ALA A 300 13.38 6.30 -5.95
N ASP A 301 13.48 5.30 -5.07
CA ASP A 301 13.93 3.95 -5.41
C ASP A 301 12.94 3.24 -6.34
N ILE A 302 11.65 3.38 -6.06
CA ILE A 302 10.58 2.82 -6.89
C ILE A 302 10.66 3.44 -8.29
N LEU A 303 10.72 4.76 -8.41
CA LEU A 303 10.80 5.43 -9.70
C LEU A 303 12.03 4.99 -10.51
N ARG A 304 13.20 4.88 -9.86
CA ARG A 304 14.43 4.40 -10.51
C ARG A 304 14.28 2.99 -11.09
N LEU A 305 13.52 2.12 -10.43
CA LEU A 305 13.24 0.77 -10.94
C LEU A 305 12.19 0.76 -12.04
N LEU A 306 11.15 1.59 -11.91
CA LEU A 306 10.12 1.76 -12.94
C LEU A 306 10.73 2.22 -14.27
N GLN A 307 11.74 3.09 -14.25
CA GLN A 307 12.44 3.58 -15.44
C GLN A 307 13.27 2.53 -16.19
N LYS A 308 13.45 1.33 -15.61
CA LYS A 308 14.18 0.21 -16.23
C LYS A 308 13.25 -0.83 -16.88
N LEU A 309 11.94 -0.67 -16.72
CA LEU A 309 10.90 -1.57 -17.23
C LEU A 309 10.39 -1.07 -18.59
#